data_AF-A0A946LCC4-F1
#
_entry.id   AF-A0A946LCC4-F1
#
_cell.length_a   1.000
_cell.length_b   1.000
_cell.length_c   1.000
_cell.angle_alpha   90.00
_cell.angle_beta   90.00
_cell.angle_gamma   90.00
#
_symmetry.space_group_name_H-M   'P 1'
#
loop_
_entity.id
_entity.type
_entity.pdbx_description
1 polymer ?
#
loop_
_entity_poly.entity_id
_entity_poly.type
_entity_poly.pdbx_seq_one_letter_code
_entity_poly.pdbx_strand_id
1 'polypeptide(L)'
;MEESVECTASYISTEEDVAAGNIRNTATASAGGVTSDSDSFEVVFEGTPALSLTKSASPTNHTNPGELIVYTFTVTNIGNVPINSVTVQDPMPDESRGCDAAVTLQPGASLQCNGYYTIKGGNANQTINNCASASGMYKEQKISSPEACVDIYYQASAPPPEKKEKPVDCDANPGHQDC
;
A
#
# COMPACT_ATOMS: atom_id res chain seq x y z
N MET A 1 -31.43 -51.13 27.44
CA MET A 1 -30.91 -50.90 26.07
C MET A 1 -31.15 -49.43 25.82
N GLU A 2 -30.10 -48.63 25.69
CA GLU A 2 -30.27 -47.24 25.22
C GLU A 2 -30.47 -47.30 23.72
N GLU A 3 -31.59 -46.76 23.24
CA GLU A 3 -31.81 -46.51 21.82
C GLU A 3 -31.50 -45.04 21.55
N SER A 4 -30.70 -44.77 20.53
CA SER A 4 -30.38 -43.43 20.06
C SER A 4 -30.88 -43.24 18.63
N VAL A 5 -31.21 -41.99 18.30
CA VAL A 5 -31.57 -41.56 16.94
C VAL A 5 -30.60 -40.46 16.53
N GLU A 6 -29.98 -40.62 15.37
CA GLU A 6 -29.12 -39.58 14.79
C GLU A 6 -29.90 -38.80 13.73
N CYS A 7 -29.92 -37.48 13.87
CA CYS A 7 -30.51 -36.56 12.91
C CYS A 7 -29.40 -35.64 12.36
N THR A 8 -29.33 -35.49 11.05
CA THR A 8 -28.40 -34.57 10.39
C THR A 8 -29.16 -33.45 9.70
N ALA A 9 -28.60 -32.24 9.78
CA ALA A 9 -29.06 -31.06 9.06
C ALA A 9 -27.85 -30.35 8.47
N SER A 10 -28.03 -29.70 7.32
CA SER A 10 -26.97 -28.91 6.67
C SER A 10 -27.40 -27.47 6.55
N TYR A 11 -26.46 -26.57 6.76
CA TYR A 11 -26.64 -25.13 6.64
C TYR A 11 -25.55 -24.59 5.71
N ILE A 12 -25.94 -23.79 4.72
CA ILE A 12 -25.03 -23.08 3.84
C ILE A 12 -24.89 -21.67 4.41
N SER A 13 -23.68 -21.30 4.83
CA SER A 13 -23.40 -19.97 5.36
C SER A 13 -23.65 -18.89 4.32
N THR A 14 -24.14 -17.75 4.79
CA THR A 14 -24.42 -16.55 3.99
C THR A 14 -23.32 -15.49 4.20
N GLU A 15 -23.34 -14.44 3.38
CA GLU A 15 -22.47 -13.27 3.59
C GLU A 15 -22.80 -12.55 4.92
N GLU A 16 -24.05 -12.62 5.37
CA GLU A 16 -24.48 -12.07 6.66
C GLU A 16 -23.89 -12.84 7.84
N ASP A 17 -23.80 -14.18 7.75
CA ASP A 17 -23.12 -15.00 8.76
C ASP A 17 -21.62 -14.67 8.85
N VAL A 18 -20.97 -14.46 7.70
CA VAL A 18 -19.57 -14.04 7.64
C VAL A 18 -19.39 -12.63 8.22
N ALA A 19 -20.31 -11.71 7.94
CA ALA A 19 -20.31 -10.38 8.52
C ALA A 19 -20.58 -10.37 10.04
N ALA A 20 -21.45 -11.26 10.52
CA ALA A 20 -21.73 -11.47 11.95
C ALA A 20 -20.54 -12.12 12.68
N GLY A 21 -19.71 -12.87 11.96
CA GLY A 21 -18.50 -13.49 12.49
C GLY A 21 -18.73 -14.82 13.19
N ASN A 22 -19.97 -15.29 13.31
CA ASN A 22 -20.29 -16.61 13.82
C ASN A 22 -21.65 -17.13 13.33
N ILE A 23 -21.85 -18.45 13.44
CA ILE A 23 -23.14 -19.14 13.34
C ILE A 23 -23.34 -19.91 14.63
N ARG A 24 -24.45 -19.65 15.33
CA ARG A 24 -24.85 -20.41 16.51
C ARG A 24 -26.05 -21.30 16.20
N ASN A 25 -25.90 -22.60 16.36
CA ASN A 25 -26.97 -23.57 16.24
C ASN A 25 -27.39 -24.06 17.63
N THR A 26 -28.69 -24.10 17.91
CA THR A 26 -29.25 -24.61 19.17
C THR A 26 -30.27 -25.70 18.87
N ALA A 27 -30.10 -26.88 19.44
CA ALA A 27 -30.94 -28.05 19.21
C ALA A 27 -31.63 -28.52 20.49
N THR A 28 -32.83 -29.08 20.34
CA THR A 28 -33.59 -29.77 21.40
C THR A 28 -34.20 -31.04 20.80
N ALA A 29 -34.43 -32.06 21.63
CA ALA A 29 -35.18 -33.26 21.26
C ALA A 29 -36.53 -33.28 21.99
N SER A 30 -37.57 -33.86 21.39
CA SER A 30 -38.88 -34.00 22.04
C SER A 30 -39.56 -35.32 21.68
N ALA A 31 -40.16 -35.96 22.68
CA ALA A 31 -40.92 -37.20 22.50
C ALA A 31 -42.05 -37.29 23.54
N GLY A 32 -43.27 -37.60 23.10
CA GLY A 32 -44.39 -37.89 24.01
C GLY A 32 -44.74 -36.79 25.01
N GLY A 33 -44.45 -35.52 24.69
CA GLY A 33 -44.68 -34.37 25.58
C GLY A 33 -43.51 -34.06 26.53
N VAL A 34 -42.39 -34.79 26.44
CA VAL A 34 -41.13 -34.48 27.14
C VAL A 34 -40.17 -33.82 26.15
N THR A 35 -39.48 -32.76 26.58
CA THR A 35 -38.45 -32.05 25.81
C THR A 35 -37.13 -32.09 26.56
N SER A 36 -36.03 -32.31 25.83
CA SER A 36 -34.68 -32.28 26.40
C SER A 36 -34.26 -30.85 26.74
N ASP A 37 -33.17 -30.72 27.49
CA ASP A 37 -32.42 -29.47 27.50
C ASP A 37 -31.95 -29.10 26.10
N SER A 38 -31.71 -27.81 25.89
CA SER A 38 -31.08 -27.33 24.66
C SER A 38 -29.57 -27.52 24.71
N ASP A 39 -28.99 -27.97 23.61
CA ASP A 39 -27.55 -27.92 23.40
C ASP A 39 -27.24 -26.93 22.27
N SER A 40 -26.12 -26.20 22.37
CA SER A 40 -25.75 -25.21 21.38
C SER A 40 -24.28 -25.29 20.98
N PHE A 41 -24.03 -25.12 19.69
CA PHE A 41 -22.69 -25.10 19.12
C PHE A 41 -22.50 -23.83 18.28
N GLU A 42 -21.30 -23.26 18.35
CA GLU A 42 -20.94 -22.04 17.61
C GLU A 42 -19.79 -22.32 16.64
N VAL A 43 -19.97 -21.92 15.39
CA VAL A 43 -18.93 -21.90 14.36
C VAL A 43 -18.48 -20.46 14.18
N VAL A 44 -17.19 -20.18 14.38
CA VAL A 44 -16.63 -18.83 14.28
C VAL A 44 -16.01 -18.61 12.90
N PHE A 45 -16.28 -17.45 12.29
CA PHE A 45 -15.61 -16.98 11.09
C PHE A 45 -14.44 -16.07 11.47
N GLU A 46 -13.24 -16.64 11.45
CA GLU A 46 -12.00 -15.88 11.51
C GLU A 46 -11.73 -15.29 10.12
N GLY A 47 -12.32 -14.12 9.85
CA GLY A 47 -12.03 -13.38 8.61
C GLY A 47 -10.52 -13.22 8.38
N THR A 48 -10.09 -13.18 7.12
CA THR A 48 -8.68 -13.07 6.73
C THR A 48 -8.38 -11.65 6.23
N PRO A 49 -8.05 -10.70 7.14
CA PRO A 49 -7.70 -9.34 6.74
C PRO A 49 -6.31 -9.30 6.08
N ALA A 50 -6.19 -8.55 4.98
CA ALA A 50 -4.91 -8.34 4.33
C ALA A 50 -4.89 -7.04 3.52
N LEU A 51 -3.78 -6.30 3.59
CA LEU A 51 -3.53 -5.10 2.81
C LEU A 51 -2.36 -5.31 1.86
N SER A 52 -2.47 -4.74 0.67
CA SER A 52 -1.38 -4.55 -0.27
C SER A 52 -1.14 -3.07 -0.50
N LEU A 53 0.11 -2.68 -0.69
CA LEU A 53 0.49 -1.34 -1.09
C LEU A 53 1.36 -1.44 -2.34
N THR A 54 1.06 -0.62 -3.34
CA THR A 54 1.99 -0.31 -4.43
C THR A 54 2.41 1.14 -4.37
N LYS A 55 3.65 1.39 -4.78
CA LYS A 55 4.26 2.71 -4.78
C LYS A 55 4.95 2.95 -6.11
N SER A 56 4.74 4.12 -6.68
CA SER A 56 5.48 4.59 -7.84
C SER A 56 5.90 6.04 -7.64
N ALA A 57 6.84 6.49 -8.47
CA ALA A 57 7.34 7.84 -8.44
C ALA A 57 7.47 8.40 -9.85
N SER A 58 7.26 9.70 -9.99
CA SER A 58 7.49 10.41 -11.24
C SER A 58 7.94 11.84 -10.97
N PRO A 59 9.04 12.30 -11.58
CA PRO A 59 10.05 11.51 -12.31
C PRO A 59 10.82 10.52 -11.41
N THR A 60 11.56 9.60 -12.02
CA THR A 60 12.53 8.71 -11.33
C THR A 60 13.98 9.08 -11.60
N ASN A 61 14.23 10.06 -12.46
CA ASN A 61 15.57 10.56 -12.80
C ASN A 61 15.57 12.08 -12.72
N HIS A 62 16.60 12.65 -12.07
CA HIS A 62 16.70 14.08 -11.81
C HIS A 62 18.14 14.56 -11.95
N THR A 63 18.33 15.84 -12.28
CA THR A 63 19.68 16.40 -12.47
C THR A 63 19.96 17.61 -11.58
N ASN A 64 18.93 18.26 -11.04
CA ASN A 64 19.08 19.47 -10.24
C ASN A 64 18.36 19.36 -8.89
N PRO A 65 18.90 19.97 -7.82
CA PRO A 65 18.15 20.20 -6.59
C PRO A 65 16.94 21.10 -6.83
N GLY A 66 15.89 20.92 -6.04
CA GLY A 66 14.63 21.67 -6.14
C GLY A 66 13.60 21.06 -7.09
N GLU A 67 13.93 19.97 -7.79
CA GLU A 67 12.98 19.22 -8.61
C GLU A 67 11.95 18.48 -7.73
N LEU A 68 10.68 18.51 -8.16
CA LEU A 68 9.56 17.88 -7.47
C LEU A 68 9.38 16.43 -7.93
N ILE A 69 9.24 15.54 -6.97
CA ILE A 69 8.86 14.14 -7.16
C ILE A 69 7.44 13.94 -6.65
N VAL A 70 6.61 13.35 -7.50
CA VAL A 70 5.26 12.90 -7.12
C VAL A 70 5.32 11.41 -6.88
N TYR A 71 5.13 11.00 -5.63
CA TYR A 71 4.89 9.62 -5.24
C TYR A 71 3.41 9.31 -5.34
N THR A 72 3.06 8.18 -5.95
CA THR A 72 1.69 7.67 -6.01
C THR A 72 1.62 6.37 -5.21
N PHE A 73 0.68 6.32 -4.27
CA PHE A 73 0.42 5.16 -3.43
C PHE A 73 -0.94 4.58 -3.80
N THR A 74 -1.01 3.26 -4.00
CA THR A 74 -2.29 2.55 -4.13
C THR A 74 -2.37 1.47 -3.07
N VAL A 75 -3.27 1.65 -2.10
CA VAL A 75 -3.57 0.67 -1.07
C VAL A 75 -4.77 -0.15 -1.52
N THR A 76 -4.70 -1.47 -1.42
CA THR A 76 -5.79 -2.38 -1.76
C THR A 76 -6.07 -3.33 -0.60
N ASN A 77 -7.34 -3.50 -0.26
CA ASN A 77 -7.76 -4.59 0.61
C ASN A 77 -7.84 -5.89 -0.19
N ILE A 78 -6.87 -6.77 0.02
CA ILE A 78 -6.78 -8.08 -0.64
C ILE A 78 -7.32 -9.20 0.26
N GLY A 79 -7.87 -8.85 1.43
CA GLY A 79 -8.56 -9.77 2.33
C GLY A 79 -10.05 -9.93 1.98
N ASN A 80 -10.77 -10.68 2.81
CA ASN A 80 -12.20 -10.95 2.65
C ASN A 80 -13.08 -10.24 3.70
N VAL A 81 -12.50 -9.32 4.47
CA VAL A 81 -13.20 -8.51 5.48
C VAL A 81 -12.89 -7.04 5.32
N PRO A 82 -13.80 -6.13 5.70
CA PRO A 82 -13.53 -4.69 5.65
C PRO A 82 -12.40 -4.29 6.60
N ILE A 83 -11.52 -3.40 6.15
CA ILE A 83 -10.42 -2.85 6.95
C ILE A 83 -10.67 -1.36 7.14
N ASN A 84 -10.73 -0.93 8.39
CA ASN A 84 -11.02 0.45 8.79
C ASN A 84 -9.74 1.25 9.01
N SER A 85 -9.88 2.57 9.07
CA SER A 85 -8.78 3.49 9.42
C SER A 85 -7.51 3.26 8.60
N VAL A 86 -7.68 3.01 7.30
CA VAL A 86 -6.55 2.76 6.40
C VAL A 86 -5.78 4.06 6.17
N THR A 87 -4.47 4.03 6.40
CA THR A 87 -3.53 5.13 6.22
C THR A 87 -2.24 4.64 5.57
N VAL A 88 -1.51 5.54 4.90
CA VAL A 88 -0.15 5.26 4.38
C VAL A 88 0.89 5.97 5.24
N GLN A 89 1.95 5.26 5.61
CA GLN A 89 3.14 5.81 6.26
C GLN A 89 4.32 5.74 5.30
N ASP A 90 4.87 6.91 4.97
CA ASP A 90 6.09 7.10 4.20
C ASP A 90 6.94 8.19 4.88
N PRO A 91 8.21 7.92 5.23
CA PRO A 91 9.07 8.88 5.92
C PRO A 91 9.65 9.99 5.02
N MET A 92 9.58 9.87 3.69
CA MET A 92 10.24 10.81 2.77
C MET A 92 9.41 12.02 2.33
N PRO A 93 8.12 11.91 1.95
CA PRO A 93 7.34 13.04 1.44
C PRO A 93 7.38 14.23 2.39
N ASP A 94 7.60 15.42 1.84
CA ASP A 94 7.47 16.68 2.58
C ASP A 94 5.98 16.96 2.88
N GLU A 95 5.10 16.55 1.97
CA GLU A 95 3.65 16.67 2.08
C GLU A 95 2.96 15.41 1.55
N SER A 96 1.91 14.94 2.24
CA SER A 96 0.96 13.93 1.75
C SER A 96 -0.38 14.58 1.40
N ARG A 97 -1.06 14.07 0.37
CA ARG A 97 -2.43 14.46 0.02
C ARG A 97 -3.28 13.22 -0.21
N GLY A 98 -4.36 13.12 0.56
CA GLY A 98 -5.33 12.02 0.46
C GLY A 98 -4.94 10.74 1.20
N CYS A 99 -3.76 10.68 1.83
CA CYS A 99 -3.31 9.53 2.62
C CYS A 99 -3.72 9.60 4.11
N ASP A 100 -4.24 10.75 4.55
CA ASP A 100 -4.47 11.07 5.97
C ASP A 100 -5.94 10.93 6.39
N ALA A 101 -6.84 10.72 5.42
CA ALA A 101 -8.22 10.42 5.70
C ALA A 101 -8.33 8.93 6.07
N ALA A 102 -8.78 8.64 7.28
CA ALA A 102 -9.15 7.29 7.68
C ALA A 102 -10.28 6.79 6.78
N VAL A 103 -9.95 5.88 5.86
CA VAL A 103 -10.92 5.27 4.94
C VAL A 103 -11.14 3.82 5.33
N THR A 104 -12.38 3.35 5.20
CA THR A 104 -12.70 1.92 5.25
C THR A 104 -12.62 1.34 3.84
N LEU A 105 -11.77 0.33 3.65
CA LEU A 105 -11.70 -0.42 2.42
C LEU A 105 -12.49 -1.73 2.56
N GLN A 106 -13.56 -1.85 1.78
CA GLN A 106 -14.24 -3.13 1.57
C GLN A 106 -13.30 -4.12 0.86
N PRO A 107 -13.54 -5.44 0.94
CA PRO A 107 -12.80 -6.43 0.17
C PRO A 107 -12.70 -6.04 -1.32
N GLY A 108 -11.48 -6.04 -1.85
CA GLY A 108 -11.20 -5.66 -3.24
C GLY A 108 -11.19 -4.16 -3.53
N ALA A 109 -11.59 -3.30 -2.59
CA ALA A 109 -11.54 -1.85 -2.77
C ALA A 109 -10.11 -1.31 -2.64
N SER A 110 -9.86 -0.18 -3.32
CA SER A 110 -8.57 0.51 -3.29
C SER A 110 -8.70 1.98 -2.94
N LEU A 111 -7.67 2.51 -2.29
CA LEU A 111 -7.44 3.94 -2.05
C LEU A 111 -6.17 4.35 -2.80
N GLN A 112 -6.26 5.43 -3.58
CA GLN A 112 -5.10 6.05 -4.18
C GLN A 112 -4.84 7.40 -3.52
N CYS A 113 -3.58 7.68 -3.17
CA CYS A 113 -3.16 8.95 -2.62
C CYS A 113 -1.75 9.34 -3.08
N ASN A 114 -1.39 10.61 -2.92
CA ASN A 114 -0.13 11.15 -3.44
C ASN A 114 0.75 11.73 -2.34
N GLY A 115 2.07 11.60 -2.49
CA GLY A 115 3.08 12.28 -1.70
C GLY A 115 3.93 13.18 -2.58
N TYR A 116 4.34 14.33 -2.05
CA TYR A 116 5.15 15.31 -2.75
C TYR A 116 6.48 15.46 -2.02
N TYR A 117 7.57 15.36 -2.77
CA TYR A 117 8.91 15.46 -2.22
C TYR A 117 9.76 16.38 -3.11
N THR A 118 10.35 17.39 -2.51
CA THR A 118 11.29 18.26 -3.21
C THR A 118 12.72 17.79 -2.94
N ILE A 119 13.49 17.53 -3.99
CA ILE A 119 14.90 17.13 -3.84
C ILE A 119 15.69 18.26 -3.17
N LYS A 120 16.14 18.07 -1.94
CA LYS A 120 16.88 19.09 -1.16
C LYS A 120 18.35 19.22 -1.56
N GLY A 121 18.86 18.34 -2.42
CA GLY A 121 20.26 18.23 -2.84
C GLY A 121 20.86 16.88 -2.48
N GLY A 122 21.91 16.46 -3.20
CA GLY A 122 22.58 15.16 -3.03
C GLY A 122 23.85 15.09 -3.88
N ASN A 123 24.64 14.02 -3.74
CA ASN A 123 25.76 13.82 -4.65
C ASN A 123 25.23 13.27 -5.97
N ALA A 124 25.69 13.83 -7.08
CA ALA A 124 25.43 13.27 -8.40
C ALA A 124 25.77 11.77 -8.46
N ASN A 125 24.99 11.04 -9.24
CA ASN A 125 25.05 9.58 -9.43
C ASN A 125 24.72 8.76 -8.17
N GLN A 126 23.74 9.21 -7.38
CA GLN A 126 23.23 8.48 -6.22
C GLN A 126 21.79 7.98 -6.42
N THR A 127 21.47 6.87 -5.76
CA THR A 127 20.11 6.34 -5.67
C THR A 127 19.50 6.71 -4.32
N ILE A 128 18.32 7.31 -4.36
CA ILE A 128 17.46 7.55 -3.21
C ILE A 128 16.42 6.44 -3.19
N ASN A 129 16.53 5.52 -2.23
CA ASN A 129 15.52 4.48 -2.02
C ASN A 129 14.43 5.01 -1.08
N ASN A 130 13.18 5.01 -1.52
CA ASN A 130 12.04 5.43 -0.73
C ASN A 130 11.07 4.25 -0.50
N CYS A 131 10.87 3.84 0.75
CA CYS A 131 9.95 2.76 1.13
C CYS A 131 8.75 3.29 1.93
N ALA A 132 7.56 2.73 1.70
CA ALA A 132 6.34 3.05 2.44
C ALA A 132 5.59 1.78 2.83
N SER A 133 4.72 1.88 3.84
CA SER A 133 3.78 0.83 4.23
C SER A 133 2.39 1.41 4.47
N ALA A 134 1.36 0.60 4.26
CA ALA A 134 -0.01 0.95 4.62
C ALA A 134 -0.42 0.19 5.89
N SER A 135 -1.28 0.80 6.69
CA SER A 135 -1.87 0.13 7.84
C SER A 135 -3.34 0.47 8.01
N GLY A 136 -4.09 -0.44 8.62
CA GLY A 136 -5.47 -0.23 9.04
C GLY A 136 -5.82 -1.12 10.22
N MET A 137 -7.11 -1.17 10.55
CA MET A 137 -7.65 -1.92 11.68
C MET A 137 -8.74 -2.87 11.21
N TYR A 138 -8.63 -4.13 11.59
CA TYR A 138 -9.73 -5.09 11.54
C TYR A 138 -10.01 -5.55 12.97
N LYS A 139 -11.23 -5.31 13.46
CA LYS A 139 -11.53 -5.37 14.89
C LYS A 139 -10.49 -4.52 15.67
N GLU A 140 -9.88 -5.07 16.71
CA GLU A 140 -8.82 -4.42 17.50
C GLU A 140 -7.41 -4.77 17.00
N GLN A 141 -7.29 -5.52 15.90
CA GLN A 141 -6.01 -5.93 15.33
C GLN A 141 -5.53 -4.93 14.28
N LYS A 142 -4.29 -4.47 14.42
CA LYS A 142 -3.59 -3.72 13.37
C LYS A 142 -3.19 -4.64 12.23
N ILE A 143 -3.55 -4.24 11.03
CA ILE A 143 -3.19 -4.89 9.77
C ILE A 143 -2.20 -3.99 9.05
N SER A 144 -1.09 -4.56 8.59
CA SER A 144 -0.06 -3.85 7.86
C SER A 144 0.18 -4.51 6.51
N SER A 145 0.41 -3.71 5.47
CA SER A 145 0.93 -4.22 4.21
C SER A 145 2.42 -4.53 4.32
N PRO A 146 2.97 -5.35 3.41
CA PRO A 146 4.39 -5.32 3.12
C PRO A 146 4.86 -3.91 2.71
N GLU A 147 6.16 -3.67 2.80
CA GLU A 147 6.77 -2.43 2.31
C GLU A 147 6.77 -2.38 0.78
N ALA A 148 6.45 -1.20 0.24
CA ALA A 148 6.59 -0.88 -1.17
C ALA A 148 7.69 0.17 -1.34
N CYS A 149 8.76 -0.20 -2.05
CA CYS A 149 9.93 0.65 -2.27
C CYS A 149 10.05 1.09 -3.73
N VAL A 150 10.57 2.30 -3.94
CA VAL A 150 10.92 2.81 -5.26
C VAL A 150 12.25 3.55 -5.18
N ASP A 151 13.08 3.32 -6.18
CA ASP A 151 14.38 3.99 -6.33
C ASP A 151 14.25 5.21 -7.24
N ILE A 152 14.80 6.33 -6.79
CA ILE A 152 14.97 7.56 -7.56
C ILE A 152 16.45 7.77 -7.81
N TYR A 153 16.81 8.04 -9.05
CA TYR A 153 18.19 8.28 -9.43
C TYR A 153 18.47 9.78 -9.61
N TYR A 154 19.49 10.28 -8.89
CA TYR A 154 20.00 11.62 -9.06
C TYR A 154 21.23 11.57 -9.96
N GLN A 155 21.07 12.02 -11.21
CA GLN A 155 22.09 12.02 -12.26
C GLN A 155 23.03 13.21 -12.12
N ALA A 156 24.30 13.01 -12.49
CA ALA A 156 25.18 14.14 -12.78
C ALA A 156 24.60 14.97 -13.93
N SER A 157 24.63 16.30 -13.79
CA SER A 157 24.44 17.16 -14.95
C SER A 157 25.52 16.84 -15.97
N ALA A 158 25.13 16.69 -17.24
CA ALA A 158 26.12 16.57 -18.31
C ALA A 158 27.01 17.83 -18.27
N PRO A 159 28.33 17.70 -18.48
CA PRO A 159 29.18 18.86 -18.66
C PRO A 159 28.56 19.74 -19.75
N PRO A 160 28.52 21.08 -19.58
CA PRO A 160 28.14 21.96 -20.67
C PRO A 160 28.93 21.55 -21.91
N PRO A 161 28.32 21.49 -23.11
CA PRO A 161 29.07 21.21 -24.31
C PRO A 161 30.25 22.19 -24.34
N GLU A 162 31.47 21.66 -24.40
CA GLU A 162 32.67 22.48 -24.53
C GLU A 162 32.36 23.52 -25.62
N LYS A 163 32.43 24.81 -25.25
CA LYS A 163 32.45 25.85 -26.27
C LYS A 163 33.63 25.47 -27.14
N LYS A 164 33.36 25.01 -28.37
CA LYS A 164 34.41 24.91 -29.38
C LYS A 164 34.94 26.31 -29.49
N GLU A 165 36.06 26.60 -28.83
CA GLU A 165 36.79 27.83 -29.05
C GLU A 165 37.00 27.85 -30.56
N LYS A 166 36.39 28.85 -31.20
CA LYS A 166 36.60 29.09 -32.62
C LYS A 166 38.12 29.10 -32.77
N PRO A 167 38.72 28.28 -33.64
CA PRO A 167 40.17 28.30 -33.82
C PRO A 167 40.59 29.75 -33.97
N VAL A 168 41.52 30.20 -33.13
CA VAL A 168 42.13 31.51 -33.31
C VAL A 168 42.73 31.44 -34.70
N ASP A 169 42.14 32.19 -35.62
CA ASP A 169 42.59 32.22 -37.00
C ASP A 169 43.90 33.00 -37.03
N CYS A 170 45.00 32.27 -36.89
CA CYS A 170 46.36 32.80 -37.04
C CYS A 170 46.65 32.95 -38.54
N ASP A 171 45.79 33.65 -39.27
CA ASP A 171 46.06 34.04 -40.64
C ASP A 171 47.12 35.13 -40.63
N ALA A 172 48.35 34.65 -40.81
CA ALA A 172 49.57 35.34 -41.19
C ALA A 172 49.39 36.77 -41.72
N ASN A 173 49.50 37.75 -40.83
CA ASN A 173 49.90 39.10 -41.22
C ASN A 173 51.39 39.27 -40.88
N PRO A 174 52.29 39.45 -41.86
CA PRO A 174 53.70 39.68 -41.59
C PRO A 174 53.90 41.09 -41.02
N GLY A 175 53.71 41.24 -39.69
CA GLY A 175 53.86 42.55 -39.07
C GLY A 175 53.70 42.65 -37.55
N HIS A 176 53.19 41.64 -36.85
CA HIS A 176 53.10 41.69 -35.39
C HIS A 176 53.50 40.34 -34.79
N GLN A 177 54.67 40.33 -34.14
CA GLN A 177 54.95 39.38 -33.08
C GLN A 177 54.09 39.81 -31.91
N ASP A 178 53.07 39.02 -31.60
CA ASP A 178 52.55 38.74 -30.25
C ASP A 178 51.32 37.84 -30.43
N CYS A 179 51.48 36.56 -30.08
CA CYS A 179 50.38 35.61 -29.90
C CYS A 179 49.93 35.65 -28.42
#